data_AF-A0A1R0Z770-F1
#
_entry.id   AF-A0A1R0Z770-F1
#
_cell.length_a   1.000
_cell.length_b   1.000
_cell.length_c   1.000
_cell.angle_alpha   90.00
_cell.angle_beta   90.00
_cell.angle_gamma   90.00
#
_symmetry.space_group_name_H-M   'P 1'
#
loop_
_entity.id
_entity.type
_entity.pdbx_description
1 polymer ?
#
loop_
_entity_poly.entity_id
_entity_poly.type
_entity_poly.pdbx_seq_one_letter_code
_entity_poly.pdbx_strand_id
1 'polypeptide(L)'
;MSLYVQNNTSNYIWLAIAHYDPTCSPTTYVKKGWYRLVPGRSSLIVTGSSANQSYYYYAYDNSGNTWSGNFYTYIPNAVFNMCWIERCQGTGCNRVGFRELKVGNSQNYTLTFTNRTNNSAKLRNAILSKKGSLKFKLDRSSIRKLPGKVGKIGRVIRPLRGL
;
A
#
# COMPACT_ATOMS: atom_id res chain seq x y z
N MET A 1 6.90 11.56 7.53
CA MET A 1 6.53 10.37 6.74
C MET A 1 7.57 9.29 7.02
N SER A 2 7.20 8.02 7.04
CA SER A 2 8.11 6.95 7.48
C SER A 2 7.64 5.56 7.06
N LEU A 3 8.60 4.67 6.79
CA LEU A 3 8.34 3.26 6.55
C LEU A 3 8.69 2.45 7.81
N TYR A 4 7.65 1.90 8.42
CA TYR A 4 7.75 0.97 9.54
C TYR A 4 7.71 -0.46 9.04
N VAL A 5 8.44 -1.32 9.73
CA VAL A 5 8.43 -2.76 9.48
C VAL A 5 8.11 -3.47 10.78
N GLN A 6 7.08 -4.31 10.74
CA GLN A 6 6.65 -5.11 11.89
C GLN A 6 6.92 -6.57 11.62
N ASN A 7 7.71 -7.19 12.50
CA ASN A 7 7.91 -8.62 12.49
C ASN A 7 6.85 -9.30 13.36
N ASN A 8 5.86 -9.96 12.75
CA ASN A 8 4.84 -10.75 13.43
C ASN A 8 5.09 -12.26 13.26
N THR A 9 6.34 -12.65 12.98
CA THR A 9 6.79 -14.04 12.99
C THR A 9 7.43 -14.36 14.34
N SER A 10 7.59 -15.66 14.61
CA SER A 10 8.25 -16.16 15.82
C SER A 10 9.79 -16.11 15.74
N ASN A 11 10.33 -15.71 14.58
CA ASN A 11 11.75 -15.85 14.28
C ASN A 11 12.41 -14.51 13.92
N TYR A 12 13.74 -14.50 13.92
CA TYR A 12 14.50 -13.37 13.41
C TYR A 12 14.38 -13.27 11.89
N ILE A 13 14.07 -12.07 11.41
CA ILE A 13 14.04 -11.79 9.98
C ILE A 13 15.20 -10.87 9.63
N TRP A 14 15.89 -11.21 8.56
CA TRP A 14 16.90 -10.37 7.93
C TRP A 14 16.28 -9.67 6.73
N LEU A 15 16.25 -8.35 6.77
CA LEU A 15 15.63 -7.50 5.75
C LEU A 15 16.69 -6.73 4.98
N ALA A 16 16.58 -6.72 3.67
CA ALA A 16 17.20 -5.76 2.77
C ALA A 16 16.11 -4.91 2.12
N ILE A 17 16.35 -3.62 1.99
CA ILE A 17 15.42 -2.66 1.39
C ILE A 17 16.14 -1.80 0.38
N ALA A 18 15.44 -1.42 -0.68
CA ALA A 18 15.84 -0.34 -1.54
C ALA A 18 14.77 0.73 -1.62
N HIS A 19 15.24 1.96 -1.71
CA HIS A 19 14.43 3.16 -1.86
C HIS A 19 15.05 4.05 -2.92
N TYR A 20 14.24 4.97 -3.42
CA TYR A 20 14.68 6.00 -4.33
C TYR A 20 15.70 6.91 -3.62
N ASP A 21 16.85 7.11 -4.26
CA ASP A 21 17.90 8.02 -3.83
C ASP A 21 18.50 8.68 -5.07
N PRO A 22 18.34 10.01 -5.24
CA PRO A 22 18.84 10.72 -6.42
C PRO A 22 20.38 10.83 -6.45
N THR A 23 21.06 10.53 -5.34
CA THR A 23 22.53 10.54 -5.29
C THR A 23 23.16 9.33 -5.98
N CYS A 24 22.35 8.27 -6.20
CA CYS A 24 22.80 7.07 -6.88
C CYS A 24 22.75 7.23 -8.41
N SER A 25 23.82 6.79 -9.08
CA SER A 25 23.98 6.79 -10.54
C SER A 25 24.67 5.50 -10.99
N PRO A 26 24.28 4.91 -12.14
CA PRO A 26 23.26 5.34 -13.11
C PRO A 26 21.80 5.09 -12.68
N THR A 27 21.57 4.30 -11.63
CA THR A 27 20.24 4.00 -11.12
C THR A 27 19.91 4.88 -9.92
N THR A 28 18.73 5.50 -9.90
CA THR A 28 18.28 6.40 -8.83
C THR A 28 17.71 5.67 -7.60
N TYR A 29 18.24 4.47 -7.33
CA TYR A 29 17.81 3.63 -6.21
C TYR A 29 19.04 3.19 -5.42
N VAL A 30 18.91 3.22 -4.09
CA VAL A 30 19.91 2.70 -3.16
C VAL A 30 19.34 1.50 -2.41
N LYS A 31 20.13 0.43 -2.30
CA LYS A 31 19.82 -0.78 -1.53
C LYS A 31 20.68 -0.83 -0.27
N LYS A 32 20.04 -1.08 0.86
CA LYS A 32 20.63 -1.15 2.20
C LYS A 32 20.15 -2.43 2.89
N GLY A 33 21.03 -3.04 3.67
CA GLY A 33 20.76 -4.27 4.43
C GLY A 33 21.99 -4.62 5.27
N TRP A 34 22.00 -5.66 6.08
CA TRP A 34 20.88 -6.44 6.55
C TRP A 34 20.33 -5.83 7.85
N TYR A 35 19.05 -5.51 7.86
CA TYR A 35 18.34 -5.09 9.05
C TYR A 35 17.85 -6.34 9.78
N ARG A 36 18.28 -6.50 11.04
CA ARG A 36 17.82 -7.60 11.89
C ARG A 36 16.53 -7.19 12.60
N LEU A 37 15.44 -7.90 12.31
CA LEU A 37 14.14 -7.67 12.91
C LEU A 37 13.86 -8.71 14.00
N VAL A 38 13.65 -8.23 15.22
CA VAL A 38 13.29 -9.07 16.37
C VAL A 38 11.81 -9.50 16.27
N PRO A 39 11.47 -10.76 16.56
CA PRO A 39 10.08 -11.22 16.56
C PRO A 39 9.21 -10.38 17.50
N GLY A 40 7.99 -10.04 17.05
CA GLY A 40 7.03 -9.24 17.80
C GLY A 40 7.35 -7.74 17.89
N ARG A 41 8.42 -7.25 17.25
CA ARG A 41 8.82 -5.83 17.30
C ARG A 41 8.55 -5.10 15.98
N SER A 42 8.26 -3.81 16.12
CA SER A 42 8.16 -2.85 15.02
C SER A 42 9.44 -2.00 14.98
N SER A 43 10.07 -1.88 13.82
CA SER A 43 11.30 -1.11 13.61
C SER A 43 11.09 -0.08 12.50
N LEU A 44 11.63 1.11 12.68
CA LEU A 44 11.66 2.16 11.67
C LEU A 44 12.85 1.91 10.75
N ILE A 45 12.60 1.65 9.47
CA ILE A 45 13.67 1.31 8.50
C ILE A 45 14.06 2.51 7.65
N VAL A 46 13.08 3.30 7.21
CA VAL A 46 13.32 4.49 6.39
C VAL A 46 12.66 5.70 7.04
N THR A 47 13.50 6.67 7.39
CA THR A 47 13.11 8.01 7.84
C THR A 47 13.09 8.95 6.63
N GLY A 48 11.94 9.54 6.30
CA GLY A 48 11.83 10.48 5.18
C GLY A 48 10.50 10.41 4.42
N SER A 49 10.38 11.11 3.29
CA SER A 49 9.14 11.18 2.51
C SER A 49 8.76 9.85 1.86
N SER A 50 8.13 8.94 2.60
CA SER A 50 7.66 7.65 2.10
C SER A 50 6.42 7.72 1.19
N ALA A 51 5.78 8.89 1.08
CA ALA A 51 4.59 9.04 0.24
C ALA A 51 4.97 9.01 -1.25
N ASN A 52 4.18 8.28 -2.04
CA ASN A 52 4.35 8.13 -3.49
C ASN A 52 5.72 7.59 -3.93
N GLN A 53 6.34 6.76 -3.09
CA GLN A 53 7.59 6.08 -3.41
C GLN A 53 7.36 4.58 -3.59
N SER A 54 8.01 4.02 -4.60
CA SER A 54 8.18 2.57 -4.73
C SER A 54 9.37 2.13 -3.90
N TYR A 55 9.12 1.24 -2.95
CA TYR A 55 10.15 0.55 -2.20
C TYR A 55 10.32 -0.85 -2.75
N TYR A 56 11.53 -1.39 -2.66
CA TYR A 56 11.78 -2.78 -2.99
C TYR A 56 12.35 -3.45 -1.74
N TYR A 57 11.91 -4.66 -1.41
CA TYR A 57 12.44 -5.36 -0.26
C TYR A 57 12.71 -6.82 -0.57
N TYR A 58 13.70 -7.37 0.10
CA TYR A 58 13.97 -8.79 0.18
C TYR A 58 14.13 -9.13 1.65
N ALA A 59 13.50 -10.21 2.10
CA ALA A 59 13.70 -10.66 3.46
C ALA A 59 13.81 -12.18 3.52
N TYR A 60 14.50 -12.68 4.52
CA TYR A 60 14.53 -14.09 4.84
C TYR A 60 14.52 -14.32 6.36
N ASP A 61 14.03 -15.48 6.74
CA ASP A 61 13.96 -15.97 8.11
C ASP A 61 15.06 -17.02 8.33
N ASN A 62 15.53 -17.13 9.57
CA ASN A 62 16.38 -18.22 10.04
C ASN A 62 15.74 -19.62 9.85
N SER A 63 14.42 -19.70 9.75
CA SER A 63 13.71 -20.96 9.44
C SER A 63 13.67 -21.32 7.94
N GLY A 64 14.27 -20.51 7.06
CA GLY A 64 14.31 -20.75 5.62
C GLY A 64 13.14 -20.16 4.83
N ASN A 65 12.23 -19.42 5.47
CA ASN A 65 11.20 -18.65 4.76
C ASN A 65 11.84 -17.46 4.06
N THR A 66 11.45 -17.19 2.80
CA THR A 66 11.95 -16.05 2.04
C THR A 66 10.79 -15.23 1.47
N TRP A 67 10.88 -13.91 1.61
CA TRP A 67 10.02 -12.94 0.95
C TRP A 67 10.78 -12.34 -0.22
N SER A 68 10.69 -13.01 -1.37
CA SER A 68 11.30 -12.57 -2.63
C SER A 68 10.26 -12.07 -3.63
N GLY A 69 10.73 -11.43 -4.70
CA GLY A 69 9.94 -11.03 -5.85
C GLY A 69 10.74 -11.16 -7.14
N ASN A 70 10.26 -10.48 -8.18
CA ASN A 70 10.75 -10.68 -9.55
C ASN A 70 11.93 -9.77 -9.93
N PHE A 71 12.34 -8.85 -9.05
CA PHE A 71 13.42 -7.89 -9.32
C PHE A 71 14.75 -8.43 -8.82
N TYR A 72 15.47 -9.16 -9.67
CA TYR A 72 16.73 -9.78 -9.28
C TYR A 72 17.88 -8.78 -9.18
N THR A 73 18.70 -8.91 -8.15
CA THR A 73 19.95 -8.15 -7.98
C THR A 73 20.93 -8.93 -7.10
N TYR A 74 22.21 -8.57 -7.18
CA TYR A 74 23.25 -9.13 -6.30
C TYR A 74 23.38 -8.31 -5.03
N ILE A 75 23.42 -8.97 -3.88
CA ILE A 75 23.67 -8.33 -2.58
C ILE A 75 24.73 -9.12 -1.80
N PRO A 76 25.54 -8.45 -0.96
CA PRO A 76 26.51 -9.12 -0.11
C PRO A 76 25.84 -9.78 1.10
N ASN A 77 26.52 -10.77 1.69
CA ASN A 77 26.08 -11.46 2.90
C ASN A 77 26.25 -10.61 4.18
N ALA A 78 27.16 -9.64 4.16
CA ALA A 78 27.37 -8.70 5.26
C ALA A 78 26.44 -7.48 5.17
N VAL A 79 26.42 -6.62 6.20
CA VAL A 79 25.72 -5.32 6.15
C VAL A 79 26.31 -4.44 5.05
N PHE A 80 25.46 -3.80 4.26
CA PHE A 80 25.79 -3.03 3.08
C PHE A 80 24.89 -1.81 2.86
N ASN A 81 25.44 -0.84 2.14
CA ASN A 81 24.74 0.31 1.59
C ASN A 81 25.35 0.62 0.22
N MET A 82 24.61 0.36 -0.86
CA MET A 82 25.10 0.54 -2.22
C MET A 82 23.97 0.89 -3.19
N CYS A 83 24.29 1.54 -4.30
CA CYS A 83 23.30 1.82 -5.35
C CYS A 83 22.78 0.53 -6.00
N TRP A 84 21.62 0.59 -6.67
CA TRP A 84 20.99 -0.52 -7.38
C TRP A 84 21.74 -0.83 -8.68
N ILE A 85 22.95 -1.31 -8.53
CA ILE A 85 23.84 -1.72 -9.60
C ILE A 85 24.49 -3.03 -9.19
N GLU A 86 24.89 -3.81 -10.18
CA GLU A 86 25.49 -5.13 -9.99
C GLU A 86 26.98 -5.00 -9.69
N ARG A 87 27.33 -4.30 -8.60
CA ARG A 87 28.73 -4.14 -8.17
C ARG A 87 29.27 -5.30 -7.33
N CYS A 88 28.40 -6.13 -6.77
CA CYS A 88 28.78 -7.29 -5.95
C CYS A 88 28.75 -8.54 -6.85
N GLN A 89 29.91 -9.09 -7.21
CA GLN A 89 30.03 -10.33 -7.97
C GLN A 89 31.09 -11.23 -7.33
N GLY A 90 30.84 -12.54 -7.29
CA GLY A 90 31.77 -13.54 -6.72
C GLY A 90 31.40 -14.00 -5.31
N THR A 91 32.38 -14.59 -4.63
CA THR A 91 32.22 -15.21 -3.31
C THR A 91 31.71 -14.21 -2.28
N GLY A 92 30.59 -14.53 -1.62
CA GLY A 92 29.97 -13.65 -0.61
C GLY A 92 28.89 -12.70 -1.13
N CYS A 93 28.64 -12.71 -2.45
CA CYS A 93 27.51 -12.03 -3.08
C CYS A 93 26.46 -13.06 -3.51
N ASN A 94 25.21 -12.86 -3.09
CA ASN A 94 24.09 -13.70 -3.45
C ASN A 94 23.12 -12.97 -4.38
N ARG A 95 22.64 -13.68 -5.42
CA ARG A 95 21.59 -13.17 -6.30
C ARG A 95 20.24 -13.41 -5.66
N VAL A 96 19.54 -12.33 -5.30
CA VAL A 96 18.21 -12.40 -4.67
C VAL A 96 17.18 -11.60 -5.48
N GLY A 97 15.92 -12.03 -5.41
CA GLY A 97 14.80 -11.33 -6.02
C GLY A 97 14.11 -10.41 -5.03
N PHE A 98 14.20 -9.10 -5.23
CA PHE A 98 13.44 -8.12 -4.46
C PHE A 98 11.98 -8.07 -4.93
N ARG A 99 11.09 -7.76 -3.99
CA ARG A 99 9.67 -7.56 -4.20
C ARG A 99 9.33 -6.08 -4.13
N GLU A 100 8.55 -5.61 -5.09
CA GLU A 100 8.06 -4.23 -5.10
C GLU A 100 6.97 -4.02 -4.03
N LEU A 101 7.06 -2.88 -3.34
CA LEU A 101 6.13 -2.35 -2.37
C LEU A 101 5.75 -0.94 -2.80
N LYS A 102 4.56 -0.79 -3.38
CA LYS A 102 4.03 0.51 -3.77
C LYS A 102 3.41 1.18 -2.56
N VAL A 103 4.08 2.19 -2.03
CA VAL A 103 3.52 3.05 -0.99
C VAL A 103 2.74 4.16 -1.71
N GLY A 104 1.42 4.16 -1.57
CA GLY A 104 0.57 5.19 -2.17
C GLY A 104 0.71 6.54 -1.44
N ASN A 105 -0.39 7.27 -1.32
CA ASN A 105 -0.44 8.57 -0.62
C ASN A 105 -0.34 8.46 0.92
N SER A 106 0.02 7.29 1.46
CA SER A 106 0.11 7.08 2.90
C SER A 106 1.38 7.69 3.47
N GLN A 107 1.25 8.64 4.40
CA GLN A 107 2.39 9.28 5.07
C GLN A 107 3.18 8.31 5.96
N ASN A 108 2.50 7.34 6.57
CA ASN A 108 3.10 6.31 7.41
C ASN A 108 2.65 4.95 6.89
N TYR A 109 3.60 4.14 6.43
CA TYR A 109 3.34 2.80 5.92
C TYR A 109 3.94 1.76 6.86
N THR A 110 3.20 0.69 7.17
CA THR A 110 3.71 -0.42 7.97
C THR A 110 3.71 -1.71 7.16
N LEU A 111 4.90 -2.25 6.89
CA LEU A 111 5.08 -3.56 6.28
C LEU A 111 5.09 -4.63 7.37
N THR A 112 4.10 -5.53 7.39
CA THR A 112 4.03 -6.62 8.37
C THR A 112 4.49 -7.94 7.76
N PHE A 113 5.47 -8.59 8.37
CA PHE A 113 5.88 -9.95 8.06
C PHE A 113 5.08 -10.96 8.89
N THR A 114 4.50 -11.96 8.24
CA THR A 114 3.70 -13.01 8.89
C THR A 114 4.11 -14.40 8.38
N ASN A 115 4.02 -15.40 9.25
CA ASN A 115 4.37 -16.80 8.94
C ASN A 115 3.25 -17.56 8.20
N ARG A 116 2.08 -16.95 7.98
CA ARG A 116 0.98 -17.66 7.32
C ARG A 116 1.18 -17.64 5.81
N THR A 117 1.24 -18.84 5.24
CA THR A 117 1.24 -19.21 3.80
C THR A 117 -0.03 -18.79 3.05
N ASN A 118 -0.61 -17.63 3.36
CA ASN A 118 -1.82 -17.16 2.70
C ASN A 118 -1.68 -15.68 2.32
N ASN A 119 -1.50 -15.51 1.01
CA ASN A 119 -1.92 -14.35 0.21
C ASN A 119 -1.30 -13.01 0.57
N SER A 120 -0.37 -12.60 -0.30
CA SER A 120 -0.25 -11.22 -0.79
C SER A 120 -0.61 -10.16 0.23
N ALA A 121 0.37 -9.78 1.07
CA ALA A 121 0.43 -8.55 1.87
C ALA A 121 -0.78 -7.64 1.65
N LYS A 122 -1.89 -7.97 2.32
CA LYS A 122 -3.14 -7.22 2.21
C LYS A 122 -2.89 -5.95 3.00
N LEU A 123 -2.52 -4.91 2.27
CA LEU A 123 -2.45 -3.50 2.67
C LEU A 123 -3.64 -3.14 3.58
N ARG A 124 -3.49 -3.33 4.89
CA ARG A 124 -4.43 -2.79 5.87
C ARG A 124 -3.91 -1.42 6.26
N ASN A 125 -4.31 -0.42 5.50
CA ASN A 125 -4.32 0.95 5.96
C ASN A 125 -5.30 1.03 7.15
N ALA A 126 -4.81 0.72 8.36
CA ALA A 126 -5.51 0.99 9.60
C ALA A 126 -5.41 2.49 9.88
N ILE A 127 -6.20 3.30 9.15
CA ILE A 127 -6.59 4.60 9.66
C ILE A 127 -7.69 4.30 10.68
N LEU A 128 -7.31 4.33 11.96
CA LEU A 128 -8.23 4.45 13.07
C LEU A 128 -9.02 5.76 12.89
N SER A 129 -10.18 5.70 12.24
CA SER A 129 -11.18 6.77 12.30
C SER A 129 -12.32 6.29 13.18
N LYS A 130 -12.26 6.67 14.46
CA LYS A 130 -13.44 6.68 15.34
C LYS A 130 -14.38 7.80 14.85
N LYS A 131 -15.61 7.44 14.48
CA LYS A 131 -16.92 8.05 14.88
C LYS A 131 -17.93 8.07 13.73
N GLY A 132 -19.14 7.59 14.04
CA GLY A 132 -20.38 8.09 13.45
C GLY A 132 -21.10 7.15 12.48
N SER A 133 -21.88 6.20 12.99
CA SER A 133 -22.95 5.57 12.23
C SER A 133 -24.06 6.59 11.96
N LEU A 134 -24.03 7.25 10.80
CA LEU A 134 -25.19 7.98 10.28
C LEU A 134 -26.22 6.96 9.78
N LYS A 135 -27.16 6.61 10.66
CA LYS A 135 -28.41 5.93 10.28
C LYS A 135 -29.26 6.91 9.48
N PHE A 136 -29.26 6.79 8.16
CA PHE A 136 -30.32 7.38 7.34
C PHE A 136 -31.61 6.57 7.57
N LYS A 137 -32.47 7.06 8.48
CA LYS A 137 -33.87 6.64 8.53
C LYS A 137 -34.57 7.26 7.33
N LEU A 138 -35.06 6.43 6.40
CA LEU A 138 -36.13 6.84 5.50
C LEU A 138 -37.39 7.03 6.35
N ASP A 139 -37.69 8.28 6.70
CA ASP A 139 -38.96 8.62 7.31
C ASP A 139 -40.03 8.73 6.22
N ARG A 140 -41.04 7.88 6.35
CA ARG A 140 -42.16 7.72 5.43
C ARG A 140 -43.35 8.38 6.13
N SER A 141 -43.71 9.59 5.75
CA SER A 141 -44.91 10.33 6.19
C SER A 141 -45.01 11.63 5.39
N SER A 142 -46.14 12.19 4.97
CA SER A 142 -47.54 11.77 4.97
C SER A 142 -48.28 12.70 4.00
N ILE A 143 -49.32 12.16 3.38
CA ILE A 143 -50.30 12.80 2.50
C ILE A 143 -50.86 14.08 3.14
N ARG A 144 -50.90 15.19 2.39
CA ARG A 144 -51.89 16.26 2.62
C ARG A 144 -52.66 16.51 1.33
N LYS A 145 -53.92 16.07 1.33
CA LYS A 145 -54.96 16.41 0.36
C LYS A 145 -55.34 17.88 0.55
N LEU A 146 -55.40 18.64 -0.53
CA LEU A 146 -56.09 19.94 -0.59
C LEU A 146 -57.43 19.76 -1.32
N PRO A 147 -58.54 20.33 -0.81
CA PRO A 147 -59.86 20.20 -1.42
C PRO A 147 -60.23 21.38 -2.32
N GLY A 148 -61.06 21.11 -3.34
CA GLY A 148 -61.81 22.10 -4.14
C GLY A 148 -61.01 22.72 -5.28
N LYS A 149 -61.54 22.97 -6.48
CA LYS A 149 -62.94 23.24 -6.86
C LYS A 149 -63.09 23.01 -8.37
N VAL A 150 -64.24 22.47 -8.75
CA VAL A 150 -64.66 22.20 -10.13
C VAL A 150 -64.92 23.51 -10.86
N GLY A 151 -64.34 23.66 -12.06
CA GLY A 151 -64.62 24.73 -13.02
C GLY A 151 -64.65 24.14 -14.42
N LYS A 152 -65.77 24.36 -15.11
CA LYS A 152 -66.24 23.68 -16.32
C LYS A 152 -65.95 24.57 -17.55
N ILE A 153 -65.93 23.95 -18.74
CA ILE A 153 -66.20 24.52 -20.08
C ILE A 153 -65.01 25.11 -20.86
N GLY A 154 -64.82 24.61 -22.08
CA GLY A 154 -64.13 25.34 -23.15
C GLY A 154 -63.74 24.45 -24.34
N ARG A 155 -64.25 24.75 -25.53
CA ARG A 155 -64.25 23.92 -26.75
C ARG A 155 -62.89 23.85 -27.47
N VAL A 156 -62.70 22.71 -28.15
CA VAL A 156 -62.21 22.48 -29.54
C VAL A 156 -61.51 23.65 -30.24
N ILE A 157 -60.31 23.39 -30.79
CA ILE A 157 -59.90 23.63 -32.20
C ILE A 157 -58.60 22.83 -32.50
N ARG A 158 -58.68 21.86 -33.42
CA ARG A 158 -57.62 21.54 -34.41
C ARG A 158 -58.05 22.26 -35.72
N PRO A 159 -57.22 22.54 -36.75
CA PRO A 159 -55.98 21.89 -37.21
C PRO A 159 -54.90 22.96 -37.58
N LEU A 160 -53.71 22.74 -38.18
CA LEU A 160 -53.39 22.25 -39.53
C LEU A 160 -51.85 22.16 -39.70
N ARG A 161 -51.46 21.41 -40.72
CA ARG A 161 -50.12 21.14 -41.28
C ARG A 161 -49.23 22.37 -41.51
N GLY A 162 -47.92 22.11 -41.52
CA GLY A 162 -47.04 22.54 -42.61
C GLY A 162 -45.89 23.46 -42.22
N LEU A 163 -44.69 22.88 -42.06
CA LEU A 163 -43.51 23.12 -42.90
C LEU A 163 -42.43 22.09 -42.53
#